data_AF-G0NQB1-F1
#
_entry.id   AF-G0NQB1-F1
#
_cell.length_a   1.000
_cell.length_b   1.000
_cell.length_c   1.000
_cell.angle_alpha   90.00
_cell.angle_beta   90.00
_cell.angle_gamma   90.00
#
_symmetry.space_group_name_H-M   'P 1'
#
loop_
_entity.id
_entity.type
_entity.pdbx_description
1 polymer ?
#
loop_
_entity_poly.entity_id
_entity_poly.type
_entity_poly.pdbx_seq_one_letter_code
_entity_poly.pdbx_strand_id
1 'polypeptide(L)'
;MPKEIKEIKDFLVKARRKDAKSVKIKKNSNNTKFKVRCASYLYTLVVAVSFVCISRKGDISNIRALPKQSHPQRAPVFLPDSLPADKDKAEKLKQSLPPGIQVKELK
;
A
#
# COMPACT_ATOMS: atom_id res chain seq x y z
N MET A 1 -15.60 -12.48 17.86
CA MET A 1 -16.13 -12.21 16.50
C MET A 1 -15.13 -11.39 15.69
N PRO A 2 -14.92 -11.66 14.38
CA PRO A 2 -14.10 -10.84 13.50
C PRO A 2 -14.68 -9.43 13.30
N LYS A 3 -13.82 -8.43 13.07
CA LYS A 3 -14.22 -7.04 12.77
C LYS A 3 -13.62 -6.58 11.45
N GLU A 4 -14.43 -5.92 10.63
CA GLU A 4 -13.98 -5.33 9.37
C GLU A 4 -13.48 -3.89 9.58
N ILE A 5 -12.41 -3.52 8.88
CA ILE A 5 -11.91 -2.15 8.82
C ILE A 5 -12.11 -1.64 7.40
N LYS A 6 -12.76 -0.48 7.26
CA LYS A 6 -13.03 0.17 5.97
C LYS A 6 -11.89 1.09 5.52
N GLU A 7 -11.19 1.72 6.46
CA GLU A 7 -10.17 2.73 6.17
C GLU A 7 -8.73 2.23 6.42
N ILE A 8 -7.81 2.72 5.58
CA ILE A 8 -6.39 2.39 5.70
C ILE A 8 -5.76 3.01 6.96
N LYS A 9 -6.17 4.22 7.34
CA LYS A 9 -5.63 4.93 8.51
C LYS A 9 -5.88 4.13 9.79
N ASP A 10 -7.12 3.69 9.98
CA ASP A 10 -7.52 2.84 11.10
C ASP A 10 -6.73 1.54 11.14
N PHE A 11 -6.49 0.93 9.97
CA PHE A 11 -5.68 -0.27 9.87
C PHE A 11 -4.25 -0.05 10.39
N LEU A 12 -3.58 1.02 9.97
CA LEU A 12 -2.22 1.33 10.42
C LEU A 12 -2.17 1.63 11.93
N VAL A 13 -3.17 2.33 12.46
CA VAL A 13 -3.29 2.56 13.91
C VAL A 13 -3.42 1.22 14.65
N LYS A 14 -4.26 0.29 14.16
CA LYS A 14 -4.44 -1.03 14.78
C LYS A 14 -3.18 -1.90 14.69
N ALA A 15 -2.45 -1.84 13.58
CA ALA A 15 -1.21 -2.60 13.37
C ALA A 15 -0.06 -2.11 14.26
N ARG A 16 -0.05 -0.83 14.65
CA ARG A 16 0.98 -0.25 15.53
C ARG A 16 0.70 -0.42 17.02
N ARG A 17 -0.48 -0.92 17.41
CA ARG A 17 -0.78 -1.11 18.83
C ARG A 17 0.01 -2.28 19.42
N LYS A 18 0.37 -2.15 20.69
CA LYS A 18 1.08 -3.17 21.49
C LYS A 18 0.36 -4.52 21.61
N ASP A 19 -0.95 -4.56 21.39
CA ASP A 19 -1.75 -5.79 21.43
C ASP A 19 -1.80 -6.55 20.10
N ALA A 20 -1.26 -5.97 19.02
CA ALA A 20 -1.18 -6.61 17.71
C ALA A 20 0.01 -7.60 17.69
N LYS A 21 -0.30 -8.88 17.46
CA LYS A 21 0.69 -9.98 17.52
C LYS A 21 1.21 -10.38 16.14
N SER A 22 0.32 -10.44 15.15
CA SER A 22 0.68 -10.86 13.79
C SER A 22 -0.27 -10.28 12.76
N VAL A 23 0.24 -10.10 11.55
CA VAL A 23 -0.53 -9.73 10.37
C VAL A 23 -0.47 -10.89 9.38
N LYS A 24 -1.64 -11.44 9.04
CA LYS A 24 -1.76 -12.46 8.00
C LYS A 24 -2.28 -11.81 6.74
N ILE A 25 -1.55 -11.98 5.64
CA ILE A 25 -1.93 -11.41 4.34
C ILE A 25 -2.44 -12.56 3.49
N LYS A 26 -3.73 -12.54 3.17
CA LYS A 26 -4.33 -13.50 2.24
C LYS A 26 -4.55 -12.82 0.91
N LYS A 27 -3.77 -13.22 -0.09
CA LYS A 27 -3.97 -12.82 -1.48
C LYS A 27 -5.11 -13.68 -2.05
N ASN A 28 -6.09 -13.04 -2.65
CA ASN A 28 -7.15 -13.66 -3.43
C ASN A 28 -7.10 -13.04 -4.84
N SER A 29 -7.72 -13.67 -5.83
CA SER A 29 -7.61 -13.20 -7.22
C SER A 29 -8.07 -11.74 -7.40
N ASN A 30 -9.15 -11.35 -6.70
CA ASN A 30 -9.79 -10.05 -6.88
C ASN A 30 -9.56 -9.08 -5.71
N ASN A 31 -9.07 -9.59 -4.57
CA ASN A 31 -8.85 -8.78 -3.37
C ASN A 31 -7.72 -9.34 -2.50
N THR A 32 -7.05 -8.46 -1.77
CA THR A 32 -6.07 -8.85 -0.76
C THR A 32 -6.64 -8.51 0.61
N LYS A 33 -6.67 -9.50 1.51
CA LYS A 33 -7.17 -9.33 2.88
C LYS A 33 -6.01 -9.27 3.85
N PHE A 34 -5.85 -8.12 4.50
CA PHE A 34 -4.90 -7.92 5.58
C PHE A 34 -5.60 -8.22 6.91
N LYS A 35 -5.17 -9.29 7.58
CA LYS A 35 -5.78 -9.78 8.82
C LYS A 35 -4.85 -9.52 10.00
N VAL A 36 -5.15 -8.52 10.83
CA VAL A 36 -4.38 -8.21 12.04
C VAL A 36 -4.97 -8.99 13.21
N ARG A 37 -4.14 -9.80 13.88
CA ARG A 37 -4.52 -10.48 15.12
C ARG A 37 -4.17 -9.61 16.32
N CYS A 38 -5.18 -9.19 17.05
CA CYS A 38 -5.05 -8.55 18.36
C CYS A 38 -5.37 -9.55 19.49
N ALA A 39 -5.31 -9.12 20.75
CA ALA A 39 -5.66 -9.93 21.91
C ALA A 39 -7.07 -10.54 21.77
N SER A 40 -8.10 -9.68 21.66
CA SER A 40 -9.51 -10.13 21.66
C SER A 40 -10.12 -10.30 20.27
N TYR A 41 -9.63 -9.54 19.27
CA TYR A 41 -10.27 -9.44 17.95
C TYR A 41 -9.33 -9.77 16.81
N LEU A 42 -9.92 -10.22 15.70
CA LEU A 42 -9.27 -10.28 14.40
C LEU A 42 -9.83 -9.13 13.56
N TYR A 43 -8.97 -8.22 13.14
CA TYR A 43 -9.34 -7.13 12.24
C TYR A 43 -8.98 -7.48 10.81
N THR A 44 -9.88 -7.22 9.87
CA THR A 44 -9.65 -7.47 8.44
C THR A 44 -9.86 -6.21 7.62
N LEU A 45 -8.81 -5.77 6.93
CA LEU A 45 -8.89 -4.78 5.86
C LEU A 45 -8.96 -5.52 4.52
N VAL A 46 -9.99 -5.24 3.72
CA VAL A 46 -10.12 -5.78 2.37
C VAL A 46 -9.68 -4.71 1.38
N VAL A 47 -8.60 -4.98 0.66
CA VAL A 47 -8.15 -4.13 -0.45
C VAL A 47 -8.62 -4.80 -1.73
N ALA A 48 -9.65 -4.21 -2.36
CA ALA A 48 -10.08 -4.62 -3.68
C ALA A 48 -9.09 -4.11 -4.73
N VAL A 49 -8.87 -4.89 -5.78
CA VAL A 49 -8.23 -4.43 -7.02
C VAL A 49 -9.30 -3.64 -7.79
N SER A 50 -9.67 -2.47 -7.26
CA SER A 50 -10.61 -1.58 -7.91
C SER A 50 -9.83 -0.72 -8.90
N PHE A 51 -10.06 -0.94 -10.20
CA PHE A 51 -9.63 -0.11 -11.35
C PHE A 51 -10.21 1.32 -11.32
N VAL A 52 -10.36 1.92 -10.14
CA VAL A 52 -10.67 3.34 -10.03
C VAL A 52 -9.40 4.07 -10.42
N CYS A 53 -9.35 4.38 -11.72
CA CYS A 53 -8.65 5.51 -12.31
C CYS A 53 -8.42 6.55 -11.21
N ILE A 54 -7.15 6.75 -10.84
CA ILE A 54 -6.76 7.97 -10.16
C ILE A 54 -6.96 9.05 -11.22
N SER A 55 -8.21 9.51 -11.36
CA SER A 55 -8.49 10.80 -11.95
C SER A 55 -7.68 11.79 -11.13
N ARG A 56 -6.59 12.23 -11.76
CA ARG A 56 -5.84 13.45 -11.48
C ARG A 56 -6.76 14.45 -10.78
N LYS A 57 -6.50 14.75 -9.52
CA LYS A 57 -7.00 15.97 -8.89
C LYS A 57 -5.81 16.73 -8.32
N GLY A 58 -5.44 17.78 -9.07
CA GLY A 58 -4.60 18.92 -8.69
C GLY A 58 -3.10 18.71 -8.89
N ASP A 59 -2.33 19.48 -9.65
CA ASP A 59 -2.63 20.64 -10.50
C ASP A 59 -1.52 20.74 -11.56
N ILE A 60 -1.91 20.84 -12.83
CA ILE A 60 -1.04 21.27 -13.93
C ILE A 60 -1.11 22.79 -13.94
N SER A 61 -0.36 23.46 -13.07
CA SER A 61 -0.18 24.91 -13.17
C SER A 61 0.98 25.39 -12.30
N ASN A 62 2.22 25.03 -12.66
CA ASN A 62 3.29 26.01 -12.78
C ASN A 62 4.49 25.45 -13.56
N ILE A 63 4.46 25.66 -14.86
CA ILE A 63 5.61 25.63 -15.75
C ILE A 63 6.53 26.79 -15.34
N ARG A 64 7.63 26.50 -14.63
CA ARG A 64 8.78 27.40 -14.59
C ARG A 64 9.99 26.66 -15.15
N ALA A 65 10.40 27.12 -16.32
CA ALA A 65 11.52 26.62 -17.11
C ALA A 65 12.81 26.55 -16.30
N LEU A 66 13.52 25.43 -16.40
CA LEU A 66 14.93 25.30 -16.03
C LEU A 66 15.78 25.58 -17.27
N PRO A 67 16.83 26.41 -17.17
CA PRO A 67 17.76 26.65 -18.27
C PRO A 67 18.61 25.40 -18.53
N LYS A 68 18.76 25.08 -19.82
CA LYS A 68 19.61 24.00 -20.31
C LYS A 68 21.05 24.22 -19.89
N GLN A 69 21.66 23.24 -19.22
CA GLN A 69 23.10 23.08 -19.19
C GLN A 69 23.47 21.67 -19.65
N SER A 70 24.38 21.66 -20.61
CA SER A 70 24.95 20.54 -21.35
C SER A 70 25.95 19.75 -20.51
N HIS A 71 25.73 18.43 -20.33
CA HIS A 71 26.79 17.42 -20.31
C HIS A 71 26.22 15.98 -20.46
N PRO A 72 27.04 14.99 -20.92
CA PRO A 72 26.56 13.79 -21.58
C PRO A 72 26.36 12.56 -20.67
N GLN A 73 25.39 11.73 -21.06
CA GLN A 73 25.30 10.27 -20.88
C GLN A 73 25.50 9.73 -19.44
N ARG A 74 24.44 9.78 -18.62
CA ARG A 74 24.16 8.72 -17.64
C ARG A 74 22.76 8.19 -17.89
N ALA A 75 22.67 6.86 -17.93
CA ALA A 75 21.60 6.03 -18.46
C ALA A 75 20.18 6.55 -18.17
N PRO A 76 19.22 6.39 -19.11
CA PRO A 76 17.82 6.44 -18.75
C PRO A 76 17.57 5.29 -17.78
N VAL A 77 17.48 5.64 -16.49
CA VAL A 77 17.02 4.73 -15.45
C VAL A 77 15.57 4.40 -15.78
N PHE A 78 15.38 3.21 -16.35
CA PHE A 78 14.18 2.39 -16.39
C PHE A 78 12.90 3.11 -15.94
N LEU A 79 12.07 3.55 -16.90
CA LEU A 79 10.63 3.68 -16.64
C LEU A 79 10.07 2.25 -16.60
N PRO A 80 9.60 1.73 -15.46
CA PRO A 80 8.64 0.64 -15.51
C PRO A 80 7.31 1.23 -15.98
N ASP A 81 7.15 1.33 -17.29
CA ASP A 81 5.86 1.37 -17.96
C ASP A 81 5.14 0.05 -17.72
N SER A 82 4.26 0.03 -16.73
CA SER A 82 2.97 -0.68 -16.73
C SER A 82 2.44 -0.74 -15.29
N LEU A 83 1.36 -0.02 -15.06
CA LEU A 83 0.62 -0.04 -13.80
C LEU A 83 0.08 -1.45 -13.50
N PRO A 84 0.21 -1.89 -12.24
CA PRO A 84 -0.88 -2.56 -11.54
C PRO A 84 -1.16 -1.77 -10.25
N ALA A 85 -1.84 -0.64 -10.39
CA ALA A 85 -2.02 0.41 -9.36
C ALA A 85 -2.48 -0.08 -7.98
N ASP A 86 -3.09 -1.26 -7.87
CA ASP A 86 -3.61 -1.81 -6.62
C ASP A 86 -2.70 -2.87 -5.97
N LYS A 87 -1.83 -3.52 -6.75
CA LYS A 87 -0.79 -4.41 -6.18
C LYS A 87 0.24 -3.57 -5.42
N ASP A 88 0.58 -2.40 -5.93
CA ASP A 88 1.46 -1.44 -5.26
C ASP A 88 0.87 -0.92 -3.95
N LYS A 89 -0.45 -0.71 -3.85
CA LYS A 89 -1.08 -0.31 -2.58
C LYS A 89 -0.88 -1.36 -1.51
N ALA A 90 -1.08 -2.64 -1.85
CA ALA A 90 -0.89 -3.75 -0.94
C ALA A 90 0.58 -3.88 -0.50
N GLU A 91 1.53 -3.73 -1.42
CA GLU A 91 2.97 -3.80 -1.11
C GLU A 91 3.45 -2.58 -0.30
N LYS A 92 2.97 -1.37 -0.59
CA LYS A 92 3.22 -0.16 0.23
C LYS A 92 2.65 -0.31 1.64
N LEU A 93 1.47 -0.92 1.78
CA LEU A 93 0.89 -1.22 3.09
C LEU A 93 1.75 -2.21 3.87
N LYS A 94 2.33 -3.22 3.21
CA LYS A 94 3.29 -4.13 3.85
C LYS A 94 4.53 -3.40 4.35
N GLN A 95 5.10 -2.51 3.54
CA GLN A 95 6.28 -1.72 3.90
C GLN A 95 6.02 -0.74 5.05
N SER A 96 4.77 -0.28 5.19
CA SER A 96 4.36 0.66 6.27
C SER A 96 4.12 -0.02 7.62
N LEU A 97 4.14 -1.36 7.67
CA LEU A 97 3.99 -2.11 8.92
C LEU A 97 5.28 -2.02 9.76
N PRO A 98 5.16 -1.93 11.09
CA PRO A 98 6.33 -1.86 11.97
C PRO A 98 7.15 -3.16 11.88
N PRO A 99 8.49 -3.10 11.80
CA PRO A 99 9.35 -4.28 11.59
C PRO A 99 9.32 -5.30 12.74
N GLY A 100 8.74 -4.96 13.89
CA GLY A 100 8.53 -5.88 15.02
C GLY A 100 7.26 -6.72 14.93
N ILE A 101 6.37 -6.49 13.96
CA ILE A 101 5.15 -7.28 13.80
C ILE A 101 5.39 -8.48 12.89
N GLN A 102 4.96 -9.67 13.32
CA GLN A 102 5.11 -10.87 12.52
C GLN A 102 4.15 -10.85 11.32
N VAL A 103 4.70 -10.76 10.10
CA VAL A 103 3.92 -10.80 8.86
C VAL A 103 3.99 -12.21 8.26
N LYS A 104 2.83 -12.83 8.02
CA LYS A 104 2.72 -14.15 7.39
C LYS A 104 1.85 -14.09 6.14
N GLU A 105 2.41 -14.42 4.98
CA GLU A 105 1.65 -14.57 3.74
C GLU A 105 0.98 -15.95 3.70
N LEU A 106 -0.33 -15.94 3.42
CA LEU A 106 -1.13 -17.13 3.18
C LEU A 106 -1.32 -17.26 1.66
N LYS A 107 -0.88 -18.39 1.11
CA LYS A 107 -1.23 -18.81 -0.25
C LYS A 107 -2.74 -19.14 -0.34
#